data_AF-A0A4Y7RB01-F1
#
_entry.id   AF-A0A4Y7RB01-F1
#
_cell.length_a   1.000
_cell.length_b   1.000
_cell.length_c   1.000
_cell.angle_alpha   90.00
_cell.angle_beta   90.00
_cell.angle_gamma   90.00
#
_symmetry.space_group_name_H-M   'P 1'
#
loop_
_entity.id
_entity.type
_entity.pdbx_description
1 polymer ?
#
loop_
_entity_poly.entity_id
_entity_poly.type
_entity_poly.pdbx_seq_one_letter_code
_entity_poly.pdbx_strand_id
1 'polypeptide(L)'
;MIQDAKRGWLDIALQDGETIPEPTRAEEYSGKFNIRMPRSLHRTLVEKAKEENVSLNQYINYQLARGVGHPFNTVKSKNNIKS
;
A
#
# COMPACT_ATOMS: atom_id res chain seq x y z
N MET A 1 -24.15 -4.88 -26.98
CA MET A 1 -24.51 -6.18 -26.35
C MET A 1 -24.08 -6.26 -24.88
N ILE A 2 -22.79 -6.27 -24.51
CA ILE A 2 -22.41 -6.33 -23.07
C ILE A 2 -22.68 -5.02 -22.30
N GLN A 3 -22.59 -3.87 -22.98
CA GLN A 3 -22.77 -2.55 -22.35
C GLN A 3 -24.24 -2.23 -22.10
N ASP A 4 -25.13 -2.67 -22.99
CA ASP A 4 -26.57 -2.48 -22.87
C ASP A 4 -27.14 -3.33 -21.73
N ALA A 5 -26.63 -4.56 -21.56
CA ALA A 5 -26.95 -5.42 -20.44
C ALA A 5 -26.52 -4.82 -19.09
N LYS A 6 -25.34 -4.17 -19.04
CA LYS A 6 -24.86 -3.48 -17.83
C LYS A 6 -25.72 -2.27 -17.47
N ARG A 7 -26.14 -1.47 -18.45
CA ARG A 7 -27.04 -0.33 -18.24
C ARG A 7 -28.42 -0.78 -17.75
N GLY A 8 -29.02 -1.76 -18.42
CA GLY A 8 -30.33 -2.29 -18.03
C GLY A 8 -30.34 -2.86 -16.61
N TRP A 9 -29.27 -3.56 -16.21
CA TRP A 9 -29.14 -4.03 -14.84
C TRP A 9 -29.00 -2.88 -13.82
N LEU A 10 -28.23 -1.84 -14.15
CA LEU A 10 -28.04 -0.68 -13.26
C LEU A 10 -29.32 0.12 -13.07
N ASP A 11 -30.10 0.31 -14.14
CA ASP A 11 -31.37 1.05 -14.11
C ASP A 11 -32.40 0.34 -13.22
N ILE A 12 -32.50 -1.00 -13.31
CA ILE A 12 -33.38 -1.81 -12.46
C ILE A 12 -32.92 -1.76 -11.00
N ALA A 13 -31.63 -1.93 -10.75
CA ALA A 13 -31.08 -1.89 -9.40
C ALA A 13 -31.30 -0.53 -8.70
N LEU A 14 -31.20 0.57 -9.45
CA LEU A 14 -31.52 1.92 -8.95
C LEU A 14 -33.01 2.09 -8.67
N GLN A 15 -33.88 1.51 -9.50
CA GLN A 15 -35.33 1.58 -9.33
C GLN A 15 -35.83 0.77 -8.13
N ASP A 16 -35.21 -0.38 -7.86
CA ASP A 16 -35.56 -1.26 -6.75
C ASP A 16 -34.96 -0.80 -5.40
N GLY A 17 -34.22 0.32 -5.40
CA GLY A 17 -33.59 0.87 -4.19
C GLY A 17 -32.47 -0.01 -3.64
N GLU A 18 -31.92 -0.90 -4.45
CA GLU A 18 -30.81 -1.77 -4.09
C GLU A 18 -29.56 -0.95 -3.78
N THR A 19 -28.82 -1.35 -2.74
CA THR A 19 -27.59 -0.66 -2.38
C THR A 19 -26.49 -1.08 -3.35
N ILE A 20 -26.34 -0.33 -4.44
CA ILE A 20 -25.27 -0.54 -5.42
C ILE A 20 -23.94 -0.16 -4.74
N PRO A 21 -23.01 -1.10 -4.52
CA PRO A 21 -21.70 -0.75 -4.00
C PRO A 21 -21.01 0.13 -5.03
N GLU A 22 -20.53 1.31 -4.61
CA GLU A 22 -19.70 2.13 -5.47
C GLU A 22 -18.49 1.31 -5.94
N PRO A 23 -18.04 1.49 -7.19
CA PRO A 23 -16.81 0.86 -7.66
C PRO A 23 -15.71 1.21 -6.66
N THR A 24 -15.18 0.20 -5.99
CA THR A 24 -14.12 0.38 -5.00
C THR A 24 -13.00 1.14 -5.70
N ARG A 25 -12.66 2.36 -5.22
CA ARG A 25 -11.46 3.05 -5.70
C ARG A 25 -10.32 2.06 -5.60
N ALA A 26 -9.64 1.80 -6.71
CA ALA A 26 -8.59 0.80 -6.81
C ALA A 26 -7.33 1.11 -5.95
N GLU A 27 -7.40 2.07 -5.03
CA GLU A 27 -6.27 2.95 -4.68
C GLU A 27 -6.03 3.16 -3.18
N GLU A 28 -6.76 2.48 -2.28
CA GLU A 28 -6.40 2.51 -0.86
C GLU A 28 -5.31 1.47 -0.55
N TYR A 29 -4.07 1.78 -0.92
CA TYR A 29 -2.91 0.98 -0.54
C TYR A 29 -2.59 1.20 0.94
N SER A 30 -2.82 0.18 1.77
CA SER A 30 -2.62 0.26 3.23
C SER A 30 -1.17 0.53 3.67
N GLY A 31 -0.19 0.39 2.76
CA GLY A 31 1.24 0.48 3.06
C GLY A 31 1.76 -0.64 3.96
N LYS A 32 0.90 -1.56 4.42
CA LYS A 32 1.26 -2.71 5.23
C LYS A 32 1.36 -3.93 4.33
N PHE A 33 2.51 -4.59 4.35
CA PHE A 33 2.70 -5.84 3.63
C PHE A 33 3.45 -6.81 4.54
N ASN A 34 3.00 -8.07 4.57
CA ASN A 34 3.62 -9.12 5.38
C ASN A 34 4.18 -10.19 4.43
N ILE A 35 5.46 -10.52 4.60
CA ILE A 35 6.17 -11.49 3.73
C ILE A 35 6.82 -12.58 4.56
N ARG A 36 6.85 -13.79 4.01
CA ARG A 36 7.67 -14.88 4.53
C ARG A 36 9.00 -14.90 3.79
N MET A 37 10.08 -15.16 4.51
CA MET A 37 11.42 -15.21 3.95
C MET A 37 12.33 -16.20 4.67
N PRO A 38 13.36 -16.74 4.00
CA PRO A 38 14.35 -17.61 4.64
C PRO A 38 15.06 -16.92 5.80
N ARG A 39 15.44 -17.70 6.83
CA ARG A 39 16.15 -17.20 8.02
C ARG A 39 17.48 -16.52 7.67
N SER A 40 18.18 -17.03 6.66
CA SER A 40 19.45 -16.46 6.18
C SER A 40 19.25 -15.04 5.65
N LEU A 41 18.25 -14.81 4.80
CA LEU A 41 17.96 -13.48 4.25
C LEU A 41 17.53 -12.50 5.35
N HIS A 42 16.66 -12.95 6.27
CA HIS A 42 16.26 -12.12 7.42
C HIS A 42 17.48 -11.68 8.25
N ARG A 43 18.41 -12.60 8.52
CA ARG A 43 19.66 -12.29 9.24
C ARG A 43 20.46 -11.20 8.54
N THR A 44 20.71 -11.36 7.24
CA THR A 44 21.47 -10.37 6.46
C THR A 44 20.82 -8.99 6.48
N LEU A 45 19.48 -8.91 6.36
CA LEU A 45 18.78 -7.63 6.41
C LEU A 45 18.86 -6.97 7.79
N VAL A 46 18.77 -7.75 8.87
CA VAL A 46 18.91 -7.24 10.24
C VAL A 46 20.32 -6.73 10.53
N GLU A 47 21.36 -7.46 10.09
CA GLU A 47 22.75 -7.04 10.24
C GLU A 47 23.01 -5.72 9.50
N LYS A 48 22.54 -5.60 8.25
CA LYS A 48 22.67 -4.36 7.46
C LYS A 48 21.92 -3.17 8.06
N ALA A 49 20.69 -3.39 8.55
CA ALA A 49 19.93 -2.34 9.21
C ALA A 49 20.64 -1.82 10.47
N LYS A 50 21.30 -2.72 11.23
CA LYS A 50 22.11 -2.34 12.40
C LYS A 50 23.37 -1.57 12.01
N GLU A 51 24.08 -1.98 10.96
CA GLU A 51 25.25 -1.25 10.42
C GLU A 51 24.88 0.20 10.08
N GLU A 52 23.71 0.42 9.49
CA GLU A 52 23.20 1.74 9.12
C GLU A 52 22.49 2.48 10.27
N ASN A 53 22.40 1.89 11.47
CA ASN A 53 21.70 2.45 12.64
C ASN A 53 20.22 2.82 12.36
N VAL A 54 19.51 2.00 11.58
CA VAL A 54 18.10 2.18 11.25
C VAL A 54 17.25 0.96 11.65
N SER A 55 15.93 1.14 11.71
CA SER A 55 15.03 -0.02 11.90
C SER A 55 15.04 -0.93 10.67
N LEU A 56 14.78 -2.23 10.87
CA LEU A 56 14.66 -3.19 9.76
C LEU A 56 13.63 -2.74 8.72
N ASN A 57 12.48 -2.22 9.15
CA ASN A 57 11.44 -1.73 8.24
C ASN A 57 11.91 -0.55 7.41
N GLN A 58 12.67 0.38 8.00
CA GLN A 58 13.24 1.51 7.28
C GLN A 58 14.27 1.05 6.26
N TYR A 59 15.14 0.11 6.63
CA TYR A 59 16.11 -0.49 5.71
C TYR A 59 15.41 -1.20 4.54
N ILE A 60 14.38 -2.01 4.82
CA ILE A 60 13.60 -2.68 3.78
C ILE A 60 12.93 -1.66 2.84
N ASN A 61 12.32 -0.61 3.39
CA ASN A 61 11.70 0.44 2.56
C ASN A 61 12.72 1.13 1.66
N TYR A 62 13.91 1.43 2.18
CA TYR A 62 15.01 2.00 1.39
C TYR A 62 15.43 1.06 0.26
N GLN A 63 15.60 -0.23 0.53
CA GLN A 63 15.97 -1.22 -0.48
C GLN A 63 14.87 -1.42 -1.53
N LEU A 64 13.60 -1.43 -1.13
CA LEU A 64 12.45 -1.52 -2.04
C LEU A 64 12.38 -0.28 -2.94
N ALA A 65 12.49 0.93 -2.35
CA ALA A 65 12.47 2.18 -3.10
C ALA A 65 13.60 2.21 -4.13
N ARG A 66 14.81 1.82 -3.74
CA ARG A 66 15.95 1.69 -4.66
C ARG A 66 15.71 0.69 -5.78
N GLY A 67 15.15 -0.48 -5.46
CA GLY A 67 14.90 -1.55 -6.43
C GLY A 67 13.90 -1.15 -7.53
N VAL A 68 12.93 -0.30 -7.19
CA VAL A 68 11.90 0.16 -8.16
C VAL A 68 12.15 1.58 -8.69
N GLY A 69 13.26 2.22 -8.31
CA GLY A 69 13.55 3.61 -8.70
C GLY A 69 12.63 4.65 -8.06
N HIS A 70 12.02 4.36 -6.92
CA HIS A 70 11.17 5.29 -6.19
C HIS A 70 12.01 6.35 -5.45
N PRO A 71 11.69 7.65 -5.57
CA PRO A 71 12.40 8.70 -4.85
C PRO A 71 12.23 8.52 -3.34
N PHE A 72 13.35 8.33 -2.62
CA PHE A 72 13.33 8.17 -1.18
C PHE A 72 13.25 9.54 -0.50
N ASN A 73 12.05 9.97 -0.10
CA ASN A 73 11.89 11.23 0.63
C ASN A 73 11.89 10.96 2.14
N THR A 74 12.97 11.33 2.83
CA THR A 74 13.13 11.18 4.28
C THR A 74 12.32 12.24 5.02
N VAL A 75 11.00 12.11 5.09
CA VAL A 75 10.17 13.01 5.91
C VAL A 75 9.56 12.25 7.07
N LYS A 76 10.15 12.47 8.26
CA LYS A 76 9.45 12.62 9.54
C LYS A 76 10.42 13.20 10.60
N SER A 77 10.63 14.51 10.56
CA SER A 77 10.81 15.27 11.80
C SER A 77 9.46 15.86 12.18
N LYS A 78 9.12 15.72 13.45
CA LYS A 78 7.80 15.99 14.05
C LYS A 78 7.40 17.45 13.85
N ASN A 79 6.36 17.70 13.07
CA ASN A 79 5.51 18.88 13.24
C ASN A 79 4.18 18.41 13.84
N ASN A 80 4.03 18.61 15.15
CA ASN A 80 2.71 18.77 15.76
C ASN A 80 2.82 19.94 16.76
N ILE A 81 2.80 21.14 16.19
CA ILE A 81 2.39 22.35 16.91
C ILE A 81 0.86 22.26 17.02
N LYS A 82 0.38 21.91 18.21
CA LYS A 82 -0.93 22.21 18.80
C LYS A 82 -0.67 22.22 20.31
N SER A 83 -0.98 23.25 21.11
CA SER A 83 -1.88 24.39 21.01
C SER A 83 -1.34 25.53 21.88
#